data_AF-A0A9D1H2C8-F1
#
_entry.id   AF-A0A9D1H2C8-F1
#
_cell.length_a   1.000
_cell.length_b   1.000
_cell.length_c   1.000
_cell.angle_alpha   90.00
_cell.angle_beta   90.00
_cell.angle_gamma   90.00
#
_symmetry.space_group_name_H-M   'P 1'
#
loop_
_entity.id
_entity.type
_entity.pdbx_description
1 polymer ?
#
loop_
_entity_poly.entity_id
_entity_poly.type
_entity_poly.pdbx_seq_one_letter_code
_entity_poly.pdbx_strand_id
1 'polypeptide(L)'
;MRKKSIARLFNTGPRQMNSWLECINYLRNMSAHYMRLYKINMQKTPTSCKKLCPDFKPTNKVYDIIYIMKFMMPDADEWNNYVIPNISAMWEEYKDYVSFSDYGFSADWERNLKI
;
A
#
# COMPACT_ATOMS: atom_id res chain seq x y z
N MET A 1 -20.69 -15.14 -6.31
CA MET A 1 -19.27 -15.47 -6.10
C MET A 1 -18.94 -15.31 -4.62
N ARG A 2 -18.50 -16.35 -3.88
CA ARG A 2 -18.37 -16.29 -2.40
C ARG A 2 -17.04 -15.62 -2.04
N LYS A 3 -17.04 -14.53 -1.26
CA LYS A 3 -15.83 -13.79 -0.80
C LYS A 3 -14.64 -14.66 -0.36
N LYS A 4 -14.92 -15.85 0.18
CA LYS A 4 -13.92 -16.86 0.58
C LYS A 4 -13.08 -17.39 -0.59
N SER A 5 -13.65 -17.63 -1.77
CA SER A 5 -12.91 -18.19 -2.91
C SER A 5 -11.94 -17.15 -3.48
N ILE A 6 -12.37 -15.90 -3.59
CA ILE A 6 -11.53 -14.79 -4.05
C ILE A 6 -10.37 -14.55 -3.07
N ALA A 7 -10.65 -14.50 -1.76
CA ALA A 7 -9.59 -14.31 -0.77
C ALA A 7 -8.50 -15.41 -0.84
N ARG A 8 -8.89 -16.65 -1.15
CA ARG A 8 -7.93 -17.76 -1.34
C ARG A 8 -7.01 -17.56 -2.56
N LEU A 9 -7.49 -16.94 -3.64
CA LEU A 9 -6.64 -16.63 -4.81
C LEU A 9 -5.49 -15.70 -4.42
N PHE A 10 -5.74 -14.77 -3.50
CA PHE A 10 -4.73 -13.84 -2.96
C PHE A 10 -4.04 -14.37 -1.70
N ASN A 11 -4.12 -15.68 -1.42
CA ASN A 11 -3.49 -16.31 -0.26
C ASN A 11 -3.87 -15.69 1.10
N THR A 12 -5.03 -15.02 1.20
CA THR A 12 -5.45 -14.26 2.37
C THR A 12 -6.82 -14.71 2.90
N GLY A 13 -7.22 -14.18 4.05
CA GLY A 13 -8.54 -14.42 4.65
C GLY A 13 -9.58 -13.41 4.15
N PRO A 14 -10.89 -13.75 4.16
CA PRO A 14 -11.94 -12.81 3.74
C PRO A 14 -12.00 -11.54 4.61
N ARG A 15 -11.57 -11.61 5.87
CA ARG A 15 -11.47 -10.45 6.76
C ARG A 15 -10.38 -9.48 6.29
N GLN A 16 -9.17 -9.99 6.05
CA GLN A 16 -8.05 -9.21 5.53
C GLN A 16 -8.41 -8.60 4.18
N MET A 17 -8.95 -9.40 3.25
CA MET A 17 -9.34 -8.95 1.92
C MET A 17 -10.34 -7.80 1.97
N ASN A 18 -11.41 -7.90 2.78
CA ASN A 18 -12.37 -6.80 2.92
C ASN A 18 -11.69 -5.54 3.49
N SER A 19 -10.87 -5.68 4.53
CA SER A 19 -10.13 -4.56 5.14
C SER A 19 -9.19 -3.89 4.13
N TRP A 20 -8.48 -4.66 3.32
CA TRP A 20 -7.55 -4.15 2.32
C TRP A 20 -8.29 -3.38 1.22
N LEU A 21 -9.38 -3.94 0.70
CA LEU A 21 -10.24 -3.26 -0.28
C LEU A 21 -10.84 -1.97 0.28
N GLU A 22 -11.27 -1.96 1.54
CA GLU A 22 -11.77 -0.75 2.20
C GLU A 22 -10.70 0.34 2.36
N CYS A 23 -9.44 -0.04 2.62
CA CYS A 23 -8.31 0.88 2.71
C CYS A 23 -7.92 1.44 1.34
N ILE A 24 -7.89 0.59 0.30
CA ILE A 24 -7.61 1.02 -1.08
C ILE A 24 -8.69 2.00 -1.56
N ASN A 25 -9.97 1.68 -1.32
CA ASN A 25 -11.07 2.58 -1.66
C ASN A 25 -10.96 3.92 -0.91
N TYR A 26 -10.55 3.90 0.35
CA TYR A 26 -10.33 5.11 1.13
C TYR A 26 -9.20 5.97 0.55
N LEU A 27 -8.05 5.38 0.22
CA LEU A 27 -6.96 6.10 -0.45
C LEU A 27 -7.38 6.69 -1.78
N ARG A 28 -8.07 5.91 -2.63
CA ARG A 28 -8.60 6.40 -3.92
C ARG A 28 -9.50 7.63 -3.73
N ASN A 29 -10.40 7.59 -2.75
CA ASN A 29 -11.28 8.71 -2.46
C ASN A 29 -10.49 9.94 -1.98
N MET A 30 -9.48 9.77 -1.13
CA MET A 30 -8.61 10.86 -0.71
C MET A 30 -7.90 11.52 -1.91
N SER A 31 -7.34 10.71 -2.81
CA SER A 31 -6.68 11.19 -4.03
C SER A 31 -7.65 11.97 -4.93
N ALA A 32 -8.87 11.47 -5.13
CA ALA A 32 -9.89 12.14 -5.94
C ALA A 32 -10.37 13.48 -5.35
N HIS A 33 -10.24 13.65 -4.03
CA HIS A 33 -10.54 14.89 -3.31
C HIS A 33 -9.31 15.78 -3.09
N TYR A 34 -8.17 15.49 -3.74
CA TYR A 34 -6.91 16.23 -3.57
C TYR A 34 -6.49 16.39 -2.11
N MET A 35 -6.81 15.39 -1.28
CA MET A 35 -6.48 15.40 0.14
C MET A 35 -4.98 15.26 0.32
N ARG A 36 -4.45 15.90 1.36
CA ARG A 36 -3.06 15.73 1.77
C ARG A 36 -2.80 14.28 2.19
N LEU A 37 -1.68 13.70 1.75
CA LEU A 37 -1.25 12.33 2.11
C LEU A 37 0.01 12.28 3.00
N TYR A 38 0.76 13.38 3.10
CA TYR A 38 1.96 13.50 3.94
C TYR A 38 1.63 14.13 5.30
N LYS A 39 2.43 13.78 6.31
CA LYS A 39 2.34 14.33 7.68
C LYS A 39 0.93 14.20 8.29
N ILE A 40 0.15 13.22 7.84
CA ILE A 40 -1.16 12.88 8.38
C ILE A 40 -1.22 11.40 8.74
N ASN A 41 -2.10 11.06 9.67
CA ASN A 41 -2.44 9.68 9.97
C ASN A 41 -3.70 9.30 9.18
N MET A 42 -3.67 8.14 8.54
CA MET A 42 -4.80 7.55 7.86
C MET A 42 -5.84 7.09 8.89
N GLN A 43 -7.11 7.39 8.63
CA GLN A 43 -8.21 6.91 9.49
C GLN A 43 -8.48 5.42 9.31
N LYS A 44 -8.05 4.85 8.18
CA LYS A 44 -8.15 3.43 7.89
C LYS A 44 -6.77 2.83 7.72
N THR A 45 -6.50 1.79 8.51
CA THR A 45 -5.25 1.02 8.48
C THR A 45 -5.56 -0.42 8.11
N PRO A 46 -4.79 -1.03 7.18
CA PRO A 46 -5.01 -2.42 6.77
C PRO A 46 -4.89 -3.42 7.92
N THR A 47 -5.79 -4.40 7.95
CA THR A 47 -5.67 -5.53 8.87
C THR A 47 -4.44 -6.37 8.52
N SER A 48 -3.61 -6.72 9.51
CA SER A 48 -2.42 -7.55 9.32
C SER A 48 -2.77 -8.97 8.84
N CYS A 49 -1.88 -9.54 8.03
CA CYS A 49 -1.98 -10.92 7.54
C CYS A 49 -0.69 -11.67 7.82
N LYS A 50 -0.62 -12.39 8.94
CA LYS A 50 0.61 -13.10 9.35
C LYS A 50 1.17 -14.07 8.30
N LYS A 51 0.32 -14.58 7.41
CA LYS A 51 0.74 -15.49 6.33
C LYS A 51 1.53 -14.78 5.22
N LEU A 52 1.16 -13.54 4.89
CA LEU A 52 1.75 -12.79 3.77
C LEU A 52 2.76 -11.75 4.24
N CYS A 53 2.54 -11.19 5.43
CA CYS A 53 3.35 -10.14 6.00
C CYS A 53 3.48 -10.31 7.54
N PRO A 54 4.23 -11.33 8.00
CA PRO A 54 4.38 -11.62 9.43
C PRO A 54 4.95 -10.44 10.22
N ASP A 55 5.84 -9.67 9.60
CA ASP A 55 6.56 -8.54 10.23
C ASP A 55 5.91 -7.18 9.95
N PHE A 56 4.70 -7.15 9.38
CA PHE A 56 4.02 -5.91 9.08
C PHE A 56 3.65 -5.15 10.36
N LYS A 57 4.28 -3.98 10.53
CA LYS A 57 4.01 -3.02 11.60
C LYS A 57 3.40 -1.77 10.97
N PRO A 58 2.11 -1.49 11.18
CA PRO A 58 1.47 -0.32 10.59
C PRO A 58 2.10 0.99 11.08
N THR A 59 2.36 1.89 10.15
CA THR A 59 2.80 3.27 10.40
C THR A 59 1.62 4.23 10.60
N ASN A 60 0.40 3.78 10.31
CA ASN A 60 -0.82 4.59 10.16
C ASN A 60 -0.71 5.68 9.10
N LYS A 61 0.15 5.52 8.11
CA LYS A 61 0.31 6.45 6.99
C LYS A 61 -0.03 5.78 5.66
N VAL A 62 0.01 6.54 4.56
CA VAL A 62 -0.35 6.04 3.23
C VAL A 62 0.47 4.81 2.83
N TYR A 63 1.72 4.72 3.29
CA TYR A 63 2.61 3.59 3.04
C TYR A 63 1.97 2.25 3.41
N ASP A 64 1.22 2.16 4.50
CA ASP A 64 0.58 0.91 4.93
C ASP A 64 -0.40 0.38 3.87
N ILE A 65 -1.14 1.29 3.22
CA ILE A 65 -2.10 0.97 2.18
C ILE A 65 -1.36 0.57 0.90
N ILE A 66 -0.33 1.31 0.51
CA ILE A 66 0.51 0.99 -0.66
C ILE A 66 1.19 -0.38 -0.47
N TYR A 67 1.68 -0.68 0.74
CA TYR A 67 2.31 -1.94 1.07
C TYR A 67 1.37 -3.13 0.86
N ILE A 68 0.10 -3.04 1.26
CA ILE A 68 -0.84 -4.16 1.04
C ILE A 68 -1.27 -4.30 -0.42
N MET A 69 -1.18 -3.23 -1.23
CA MET A 69 -1.54 -3.30 -2.65
C MET A 69 -0.66 -4.29 -3.40
N LYS A 70 0.61 -4.45 -2.99
CA LYS A 70 1.53 -5.43 -3.60
C LYS A 70 0.99 -6.87 -3.58
N PHE A 71 0.25 -7.24 -2.52
CA PHE A 71 -0.35 -8.58 -2.41
C PHE A 71 -1.61 -8.74 -3.25
N MET A 72 -2.11 -7.66 -3.83
CA MET A 72 -3.31 -7.61 -4.66
C MET A 72 -3.01 -7.36 -6.13
N MET A 73 -1.76 -7.06 -6.47
CA MET A 73 -1.32 -6.88 -7.85
C MET A 73 -1.11 -8.24 -8.52
N PRO A 74 -1.78 -8.51 -9.66
CA PRO A 74 -1.61 -9.76 -10.38
C PRO A 74 -0.37 -9.77 -11.28
N ASP A 75 0.12 -8.60 -11.70
CA ASP A 75 1.23 -8.45 -12.63
C ASP A 75 2.47 -7.91 -11.90
N ALA A 76 3.49 -8.76 -11.79
CA ALA A 76 4.75 -8.43 -11.15
C ALA A 76 5.60 -7.47 -12.01
N ASP A 77 5.51 -7.55 -13.33
CA ASP A 77 6.25 -6.66 -14.23
C ASP A 77 5.67 -5.24 -14.18
N GLU A 78 4.33 -5.10 -14.19
CA GLU A 78 3.68 -3.80 -14.00
C GLU A 78 4.06 -3.20 -12.63
N TRP A 79 4.02 -3.99 -11.57
CA TRP A 79 4.35 -3.48 -10.24
C TRP A 79 5.83 -3.09 -10.11
N ASN A 80 6.75 -3.99 -10.48
CA ASN A 80 8.18 -3.81 -10.26
C ASN A 80 8.84 -2.85 -11.26
N ASN A 81 8.36 -2.82 -12.51
CA ASN A 81 9.00 -2.07 -13.60
C ASN A 81 8.23 -0.82 -14.01
N TYR A 82 6.97 -0.65 -13.56
CA TYR A 82 6.21 0.57 -13.78
C TYR A 82 5.85 1.28 -12.47
N VAL A 83 5.14 0.64 -11.55
CA VAL A 83 4.63 1.32 -10.34
C VAL A 83 5.76 1.78 -9.40
N ILE A 84 6.66 0.88 -9.00
CA ILE A 84 7.77 1.23 -8.09
C ILE A 84 8.69 2.32 -8.68
N PRO A 85 9.14 2.22 -9.95
CA PRO A 85 9.96 3.27 -10.56
C PRO A 85 9.26 4.62 -10.63
N ASN A 86 7.95 4.67 -10.91
CA ASN A 86 7.19 5.93 -10.89
C ASN A 86 7.15 6.56 -9.49
N ILE A 87 6.98 5.76 -8.44
CA ILE A 87 7.05 6.24 -7.05
C ILE A 87 8.46 6.79 -6.75
N SER A 88 9.51 6.08 -7.18
CA SER A 88 10.91 6.50 -6.98
C SER A 88 11.22 7.81 -7.71
N ALA A 89 10.79 7.93 -8.98
CA ALA A 89 10.94 9.14 -9.77
C ALA A 89 10.23 10.34 -9.14
N MET A 90 9.01 10.14 -8.60
CA MET A 90 8.29 11.18 -7.86
C MET A 90 9.08 11.63 -6.61
N TRP A 91 9.70 10.71 -5.87
CA TRP A 91 10.52 11.11 -4.72
C TRP A 91 11.74 11.93 -5.13
N GLU A 92 12.39 11.58 -6.23
CA GLU A 92 13.54 12.34 -6.75
C GLU A 92 13.11 13.73 -7.25
N GLU A 93 12.01 13.81 -8.00
CA GLU A 93 11.47 15.07 -8.54
C GLU A 93 11.15 16.08 -7.43
N TYR A 94 10.58 15.59 -6.31
CA TYR A 94 10.12 16.44 -5.21
C TYR A 94 11.01 16.39 -3.96
N LYS A 95 12.24 15.89 -4.06
CA LYS A 95 13.13 15.66 -2.90
C LYS A 95 13.41 16.91 -2.04
N ASP A 96 13.39 18.09 -2.66
CA ASP A 96 13.63 19.36 -1.97
C ASP A 96 12.39 19.87 -1.21
N TYR A 97 11.21 19.29 -1.48
CA TYR A 97 9.92 19.73 -0.95
C TYR A 97 9.28 18.72 0.00
N VAL A 98 9.51 17.42 -0.21
CA VAL A 98 8.88 16.34 0.55
C VAL A 98 9.88 15.26 0.94
N SER A 99 9.66 14.67 2.12
CA SER A 99 10.37 13.46 2.54
C SER A 99 9.44 12.26 2.42
N PHE A 100 9.91 11.15 1.84
CA PHE A 100 9.13 9.91 1.79
C PHE A 100 8.75 9.39 3.20
N SER A 101 9.55 9.71 4.23
CA SER A 101 9.24 9.36 5.63
C SER A 101 7.98 10.06 6.16
N ASP A 102 7.62 11.22 5.61
CA ASP A 102 6.38 11.92 5.94
C ASP A 102 5.14 11.13 5.49
N TYR A 103 5.30 10.24 4.51
CA TYR A 103 4.28 9.33 3.98
C TYR A 103 4.33 7.93 4.63
N GLY A 104 5.30 7.69 5.51
CA GLY A 104 5.49 6.42 6.23
C GLY A 104 6.44 5.44 5.56
N PHE A 105 7.08 5.83 4.47
CA PHE A 105 8.08 5.00 3.80
C PHE A 105 9.36 4.95 4.65
N SER A 106 10.01 3.78 4.70
CA SER A 106 11.35 3.59 5.29
C SER A 106 12.43 3.70 4.21
N ALA A 107 13.71 3.78 4.58
CA ALA A 107 14.80 3.83 3.58
C ALA A 107 14.81 2.62 2.63
N ASP A 108 14.43 1.43 3.13
CA ASP A 108 14.39 0.19 2.36
C ASP A 108 13.04 -0.05 1.65
N TRP A 109 12.22 0.99 1.47
CA TRP A 109 10.85 0.84 0.98
C TRP A 109 10.77 0.14 -0.38
N GLU A 110 11.67 0.44 -1.33
CA GLU A 110 11.66 -0.19 -2.66
C GLU A 110 11.81 -1.71 -2.55
N ARG A 111 12.80 -2.17 -1.75
CA ARG A 111 13.01 -3.59 -1.48
C ARG A 111 11.76 -4.21 -0.85
N ASN A 112 11.14 -3.50 0.07
CA ASN A 112 9.96 -4.00 0.79
C ASN A 112 8.72 -4.09 -0.11
N LEU A 113 8.62 -3.26 -1.15
CA LEU A 113 7.50 -3.25 -2.09
C LEU A 113 7.66 -4.24 -3.25
N LYS A 114 8.87 -4.62 -3.67
CA LYS A 114 9.03 -5.59 -4.76
C LYS A 114 8.27 -6.91 -4.50
N ILE A 115 7.75 -7.51 -5.56
CA ILE A 115 7.06 -8.82 -5.57
C ILE A 115 7.70 -9.79 -6.55
#